data_AF-A0ABD2S2P8-F1
#
_entry.id   AF-A0ABD2S2P8-F1
#
_cell.length_a   1.000
_cell.length_b   1.000
_cell.length_c   1.000
_cell.angle_alpha   90.00
_cell.angle_beta   90.00
_cell.angle_gamma   90.00
#
_symmetry.space_group_name_H-M   'P 1'
#
loop_
_entity.id
_entity.type
_entity.pdbx_description
1 polymer ?
#
loop_
_entity_poly.entity_id
_entity_poly.type
_entity_poly.pdbx_seq_one_letter_code
_entity_poly.pdbx_strand_id
1 'polypeptide(L)'
;MNFNLGDCSNNNDEDFSSSSLSSLDLNFFPSTEHHDNLINQLRMNNYMFQQVLQNHTNEVFIGGSIPGHVVINRDREAADDNLFRDYFSATPRFNDAIFRRRYRMSRNLFLRIVDAIKDHDMYFEQRIDALGRFGLSTLQKITAVFRMLAYGLPADAIDEYVKIGESTTIESMKRFCRAIVEVFGERYLRSPTPNDVARLLHIGEQRGFPGMLGSLDCMHWK
;
A
#
# COMPACT_ATOMS: atom_id res chain seq x y z
N MET A 1 -43.60 -12.99 -30.65
CA MET A 1 -43.88 -13.09 -32.09
C MET A 1 -43.29 -11.86 -32.76
N ASN A 2 -42.33 -12.08 -33.68
CA ASN A 2 -42.11 -11.42 -34.99
C ASN A 2 -43.02 -10.24 -35.36
N PHE A 3 -42.68 -9.24 -36.17
CA PHE A 3 -41.49 -8.65 -36.82
C PHE A 3 -42.03 -7.38 -37.53
N ASN A 4 -41.19 -6.38 -37.83
CA ASN A 4 -41.18 -5.47 -39.00
C ASN A 4 -40.43 -4.18 -38.61
N LEU A 5 -39.15 -3.97 -38.96
CA LEU A 5 -38.60 -3.63 -40.30
C LEU A 5 -39.43 -2.58 -41.04
N GLY A 6 -38.97 -1.34 -40.95
CA GLY A 6 -39.18 -0.30 -41.96
C GLY A 6 -37.84 -0.02 -42.63
N ASP A 7 -37.73 -0.44 -43.89
CA ASP A 7 -36.71 0.00 -44.83
C ASP A 7 -36.87 1.49 -45.13
N CYS A 8 -35.76 2.14 -45.48
CA CYS A 8 -35.72 3.01 -46.66
C CYS A 8 -34.27 3.25 -47.07
N SER A 9 -33.89 2.54 -48.13
CA SER A 9 -32.71 2.76 -48.95
C SER A 9 -32.66 4.21 -49.45
N ASN A 10 -31.46 4.79 -49.50
CA ASN A 10 -31.08 5.60 -50.65
C ASN A 10 -29.57 5.45 -50.88
N ASN A 11 -29.30 4.82 -52.01
CA ASN A 11 -27.99 4.62 -52.60
C ASN A 11 -27.37 5.97 -52.96
N ASN A 12 -26.08 6.12 -52.69
CA ASN A 12 -25.16 6.91 -53.50
C ASN A 12 -23.81 6.20 -53.41
N ASP A 13 -23.66 5.18 -54.25
CA ASP A 13 -22.36 4.66 -54.65
C ASP A 13 -21.79 5.64 -55.69
N GLU A 14 -20.79 6.41 -55.28
CA GLU A 14 -19.78 6.91 -56.22
C GLU A 14 -18.47 6.19 -55.92
N ASP A 15 -18.14 5.28 -56.83
CA ASP A 15 -16.83 4.65 -56.96
C ASP A 15 -15.72 5.71 -57.09
N PHE A 16 -14.63 5.57 -56.34
CA PHE A 16 -13.31 5.84 -56.92
C PHE A 16 -12.24 4.93 -56.34
N SER A 17 -11.69 4.15 -57.25
CA SER A 17 -10.62 3.18 -57.14
C SER A 17 -9.31 3.71 -56.54
N SER A 18 -8.67 2.82 -55.77
CA SER A 18 -7.22 2.61 -55.61
C SER A 18 -6.31 3.85 -55.63
N SER A 19 -5.89 4.30 -54.45
CA SER A 19 -4.53 4.80 -54.27
C SER A 19 -4.06 4.69 -52.82
N SER A 20 -2.89 4.06 -52.67
CA SER A 20 -1.92 4.31 -51.60
C SER A 20 -2.20 3.75 -50.21
N LEU A 21 -1.75 2.50 -50.03
CA LEU A 21 -1.12 2.01 -48.80
C LEU A 21 -0.01 2.98 -48.34
N SER A 22 -0.33 4.06 -47.62
CA SER A 22 0.68 4.87 -46.92
C SER A 22 0.06 5.90 -45.96
N SER A 23 -0.37 5.47 -44.78
CA SER A 23 -0.21 6.23 -43.53
C SER A 23 -0.95 5.51 -42.41
N LEU A 24 -0.33 4.43 -41.91
CA LEU A 24 -0.50 4.08 -40.51
C LEU A 24 -0.01 5.30 -39.72
N ASP A 25 -0.94 6.02 -39.10
CA ASP A 25 -0.65 7.20 -38.31
C ASP A 25 0.08 6.76 -37.02
N LEU A 26 1.40 6.59 -37.16
CA LEU A 26 2.34 6.12 -36.16
C LEU A 26 2.75 7.24 -35.19
N ASN A 27 1.88 8.21 -34.95
CA ASN A 27 2.16 9.43 -34.18
C ASN A 27 1.41 9.51 -32.84
N PHE A 28 1.07 8.36 -32.23
CA PHE A 28 0.57 8.29 -30.84
C PHE A 28 1.51 7.51 -29.92
N PHE A 29 2.81 7.74 -30.04
CA PHE A 29 3.75 7.36 -28.98
C PHE A 29 4.27 8.65 -28.35
N PRO A 30 3.95 8.94 -27.07
CA PRO A 30 4.55 10.08 -26.39
C PRO A 30 6.06 9.89 -26.40
N SER A 31 6.79 10.95 -26.72
CA SER A 31 8.25 10.94 -26.91
C SER A 31 8.97 10.20 -25.78
N THR A 32 9.92 9.34 -26.17
CA THR A 32 10.79 8.54 -25.30
C THR A 32 11.42 9.38 -24.18
N GLU A 33 11.68 10.65 -24.48
CA GLU A 33 12.25 11.65 -23.56
C GLU A 33 11.37 11.97 -22.34
N HIS A 34 10.03 12.00 -22.49
CA HIS A 34 9.12 12.23 -21.37
C HIS A 34 9.08 11.03 -20.43
N HIS A 35 9.06 9.82 -21.00
CA HIS A 35 9.11 8.56 -20.25
C HIS A 35 10.43 8.42 -19.48
N ASP A 36 11.55 8.77 -20.11
CA ASP A 36 12.87 8.73 -19.47
C ASP A 36 12.97 9.73 -18.31
N ASN A 37 12.37 10.91 -18.44
CA ASN A 37 12.30 11.89 -17.35
C ASN A 37 11.48 11.37 -16.15
N LEU A 38 10.30 10.79 -16.40
CA LEU A 38 9.47 10.15 -15.36
C LEU A 38 10.22 9.01 -14.65
N ILE A 39 10.92 8.16 -15.40
CA ILE A 39 11.74 7.07 -14.85
C ILE A 39 12.85 7.63 -13.96
N ASN A 40 13.53 8.69 -14.40
CA ASN A 40 14.58 9.35 -13.62
C ASN A 40 14.02 9.99 -12.34
N GLN A 41 12.85 10.64 -12.40
CA GLN A 41 12.20 11.22 -11.23
C GLN A 41 11.80 10.14 -10.21
N LEU A 42 11.22 9.03 -10.66
CA LEU A 42 10.88 7.90 -9.79
C LEU A 42 12.13 7.26 -9.17
N ARG A 43 13.22 7.15 -9.94
CA ARG A 43 14.51 6.67 -9.45
C ARG A 43 15.06 7.55 -8.33
N MET A 44 15.02 8.88 -8.51
CA MET A 44 15.48 9.83 -7.51
C MET A 44 14.63 9.78 -6.22
N ASN A 45 13.30 9.68 -6.35
CA ASN A 45 12.42 9.54 -5.18
C ASN A 45 12.70 8.26 -4.39
N ASN A 46 12.88 7.13 -5.06
CA ASN A 46 13.22 5.86 -4.42
C ASN A 46 14.58 5.94 -3.71
N TYR A 47 15.58 6.57 -4.35
CA TYR A 47 16.89 6.79 -3.74
C TYR A 47 16.79 7.65 -2.47
N MET A 48 16.06 8.77 -2.52
CA MET A 48 15.87 9.64 -1.35
C MET A 48 15.15 8.92 -0.21
N PHE A 49 14.13 8.12 -0.51
CA PHE A 49 13.42 7.33 0.49
C PHE A 49 14.34 6.30 1.17
N GLN A 50 15.17 5.60 0.40
CA GLN A 50 16.15 4.66 0.94
C GLN A 50 17.17 5.36 1.86
N GLN A 51 17.63 6.56 1.48
CA GLN A 51 18.59 7.31 2.29
C GLN A 51 18.00 7.78 3.64
N VAL A 52 16.75 8.24 3.65
CA VAL A 52 16.05 8.61 4.89
C VAL A 52 15.96 7.42 5.85
N LEU A 53 15.69 6.23 5.33
CA LEU A 53 15.62 5.00 6.13
C LEU A 53 16.99 4.58 6.68
N GLN A 54 18.05 4.72 5.90
CA GLN A 54 19.42 4.41 6.33
C GLN A 54 19.92 5.37 7.42
N ASN A 55 19.53 6.64 7.39
CA ASN A 55 19.91 7.63 8.40
C ASN A 55 19.19 7.45 9.74
N HIS A 56 18.19 6.58 9.83
CA HIS A 56 17.52 6.19 11.07
C HIS A 56 18.08 4.88 11.66
N THR A 57 19.41 4.72 11.64
CA THR A 57 20.07 3.76 12.53
C THR A 57 19.87 4.23 13.97
N ASN A 58 18.81 3.74 14.62
CA ASN A 58 18.61 3.95 16.05
C ASN A 58 19.78 3.26 16.79
N GLU A 59 20.56 4.04 17.55
CA GLU A 59 21.19 3.50 18.74
C GLU A 59 20.08 2.87 19.59
N VAL A 60 20.22 1.59 19.92
CA VAL A 60 19.31 0.93 20.85
C VAL A 60 19.62 1.49 22.23
N PHE A 61 18.92 2.54 22.64
CA PHE A 61 18.98 2.97 24.02
C PHE A 61 18.21 1.94 24.86
N ILE A 62 18.95 0.98 25.40
CA ILE A 62 18.42 0.03 26.39
C ILE A 62 18.28 0.81 27.71
N GLY A 63 17.20 1.59 27.81
CA GLY A 63 16.84 2.29 29.02
C GLY A 63 16.39 1.29 30.08
N GLY A 64 17.09 1.24 31.22
CA GLY A 64 16.60 0.57 32.41
C GLY A 64 15.34 1.26 32.98
N SER A 65 14.82 0.74 34.08
CA SER A 65 13.72 1.38 34.80
C SER A 65 14.08 2.82 35.15
N ILE A 66 13.35 3.79 34.60
CA ILE A 66 13.50 5.20 34.95
C ILE A 66 12.78 5.40 36.29
N PRO A 67 13.46 5.91 37.34
CA PRO A 67 12.81 6.23 38.61
C PRO A 67 11.58 7.14 38.39
N GLY A 68 10.43 6.73 38.93
CA GLY A 68 9.16 7.45 38.75
C GLY A 68 8.32 7.02 37.55
N HIS A 69 8.80 6.11 36.69
CA HIS A 69 8.00 5.57 35.58
C HIS A 69 6.92 4.60 36.10
N VAL A 70 5.66 4.96 35.91
CA VAL A 70 4.50 4.13 36.28
C VAL A 70 4.08 3.27 35.10
N VAL A 71 4.11 1.95 35.29
CA VAL A 71 3.59 0.99 34.29
C VAL A 71 2.08 0.86 34.46
N ILE A 72 1.33 1.39 33.50
CA ILE A 72 -0.12 1.23 33.43
C ILE A 72 -0.46 -0.15 32.85
N ASN A 73 -1.28 -0.91 33.57
CA ASN A 73 -1.88 -2.14 33.02
C ASN A 73 -2.99 -1.77 32.04
N ARG A 74 -2.74 -1.99 30.74
CA ARG A 74 -3.66 -1.64 29.64
C ARG A 74 -4.59 -2.78 29.22
N ASP A 75 -4.52 -3.94 29.89
CA ASP A 75 -5.29 -5.13 29.51
C ASP A 75 -5.05 -5.56 28.04
N ARG A 76 -3.77 -5.72 27.72
CA ARG A 76 -3.30 -5.95 26.34
C ARG A 76 -3.81 -7.28 25.75
N GLU A 77 -4.07 -8.28 26.57
CA GLU A 77 -4.53 -9.61 26.11
C GLU A 77 -5.99 -9.54 25.65
N ALA A 78 -6.87 -8.92 26.47
CA ALA A 78 -8.26 -8.71 26.07
C ALA A 78 -8.38 -7.82 24.81
N ALA A 79 -7.46 -6.87 24.64
CA ALA A 79 -7.41 -6.05 23.43
C ALA A 79 -7.05 -6.86 22.17
N ASP A 80 -6.16 -7.84 22.30
CA ASP A 80 -5.81 -8.75 21.20
C ASP A 80 -7.01 -9.61 20.80
N ASP A 81 -7.69 -10.20 21.78
CA ASP A 81 -8.91 -11.00 21.54
C ASP A 81 -10.01 -10.18 20.86
N ASN A 82 -10.20 -8.94 21.32
CA ASN A 82 -11.15 -8.02 20.72
C ASN A 82 -10.78 -7.67 19.28
N LEU A 83 -9.51 -7.37 19.02
CA LEU A 83 -9.00 -7.08 17.69
C LEU A 83 -9.20 -8.28 16.74
N PHE A 84 -8.88 -9.48 17.21
CA PHE A 84 -9.05 -10.71 16.45
C PHE A 84 -10.52 -10.94 16.10
N ARG A 85 -11.41 -10.86 17.08
CA ARG A 85 -12.86 -11.00 16.88
C ARG A 85 -13.42 -9.95 15.93
N ASP A 86 -12.93 -8.71 16.00
CA ASP A 86 -13.43 -7.61 15.20
C ASP A 86 -13.13 -7.78 13.70
N TYR A 87 -11.97 -8.32 13.34
CA TYR A 87 -11.50 -8.34 11.93
C TYR A 87 -11.02 -9.68 11.39
N PHE A 88 -10.43 -10.53 12.23
CA PHE A 88 -9.63 -11.67 11.78
C PHE A 88 -10.26 -13.04 12.08
N SER A 89 -11.31 -13.09 12.89
CA SER A 89 -12.08 -14.31 13.12
C SER A 89 -12.80 -14.80 11.85
N ALA A 90 -13.27 -16.05 11.88
CA ALA A 90 -14.03 -16.65 10.78
C ALA A 90 -15.33 -15.87 10.47
N THR A 91 -15.96 -15.32 11.51
CA THR A 91 -17.15 -14.47 11.43
C THR A 91 -16.85 -13.12 12.08
N PRO A 92 -16.11 -12.22 11.40
CA PRO A 92 -15.64 -10.98 12.01
C PRO A 92 -16.80 -10.01 12.25
N ARG A 93 -16.72 -9.23 13.33
CA ARG A 93 -17.73 -8.18 13.63
C ARG A 93 -17.82 -7.17 12.49
N PHE A 94 -16.68 -6.83 11.88
CA PHE A 94 -16.61 -5.95 10.73
C PHE A 94 -16.30 -6.74 9.46
N ASN A 95 -17.14 -6.59 8.44
CA ASN A 95 -16.95 -7.26 7.16
C ASN A 95 -15.75 -6.70 6.38
N ASP A 96 -15.38 -7.39 5.29
CA ASP A 96 -14.24 -7.03 4.45
C ASP A 96 -14.34 -5.62 3.83
N ALA A 97 -15.55 -5.11 3.58
CA ALA A 97 -15.75 -3.75 3.07
C ALA A 97 -15.35 -2.70 4.11
N ILE A 98 -15.75 -2.88 5.37
CA ILE A 98 -15.35 -2.02 6.49
C ILE A 98 -13.84 -2.16 6.73
N PHE A 99 -13.30 -3.38 6.69
CA PHE A 99 -11.85 -3.62 6.81
C PHE A 99 -11.09 -2.80 5.76
N ARG A 100 -11.49 -2.92 4.48
CA ARG A 100 -10.85 -2.19 3.38
C ARG A 100 -10.94 -0.68 3.55
N ARG A 101 -12.06 -0.16 4.05
CA ARG A 101 -12.19 1.27 4.35
C ARG A 101 -11.24 1.70 5.47
N ARG A 102 -11.05 0.88 6.51
CA ARG A 102 -10.23 1.22 7.68
C ARG A 102 -8.73 1.08 7.44
N TYR A 103 -8.31 0.01 6.77
CA TYR A 103 -6.90 -0.32 6.54
C TYR A 103 -6.42 0.06 5.13
N ARG A 104 -7.31 0.59 4.29
CA ARG A 104 -7.04 0.97 2.87
C ARG A 104 -6.57 -0.18 1.98
N MET A 105 -6.76 -1.43 2.43
CA MET A 105 -6.38 -2.63 1.68
C MET A 105 -7.26 -3.83 2.03
N SER A 106 -7.19 -4.89 1.23
CA SER A 106 -7.90 -6.14 1.52
C SER A 106 -7.30 -6.86 2.74
N ARG A 107 -8.12 -7.60 3.48
CA ARG A 107 -7.70 -8.41 4.63
C ARG A 107 -6.62 -9.44 4.27
N ASN A 108 -6.73 -10.09 3.11
CA ASN A 108 -5.73 -11.05 2.63
C ASN A 108 -4.36 -10.40 2.39
N LEU A 109 -4.33 -9.19 1.82
CA LEU A 109 -3.07 -8.46 1.64
C LEU A 109 -2.46 -8.06 2.99
N PHE A 110 -3.29 -7.61 3.94
CA PHE A 110 -2.85 -7.29 5.29
C PHE A 110 -2.21 -8.51 5.96
N LEU A 111 -2.88 -9.67 5.94
CA LEU A 111 -2.35 -10.90 6.55
C LEU A 111 -1.04 -11.35 5.91
N ARG A 112 -0.91 -11.27 4.58
CA ARG A 112 0.37 -11.53 3.91
C ARG A 112 1.51 -10.62 4.38
N ILE A 113 1.21 -9.35 4.63
CA ILE A 113 2.20 -8.40 5.17
C ILE A 113 2.56 -8.78 6.61
N VAL A 114 1.56 -9.16 7.41
CA VAL A 114 1.76 -9.63 8.79
C VAL A 114 2.70 -10.83 8.83
N ASP A 115 2.43 -11.86 8.02
CA ASP A 115 3.22 -13.08 7.98
C ASP A 115 4.66 -12.79 7.53
N ALA A 116 4.82 -12.05 6.43
CA ALA A 116 6.15 -11.73 5.90
C ALA A 116 7.01 -10.91 6.87
N ILE A 117 6.40 -9.99 7.62
CA ILE A 117 7.13 -9.18 8.62
C ILE A 117 7.45 -10.00 9.87
N LYS A 118 6.51 -10.84 10.32
CA LYS A 118 6.71 -11.72 11.47
C LYS A 118 7.89 -12.67 11.22
N ASP A 119 7.98 -13.23 10.02
CA ASP A 119 9.07 -14.14 9.62
C ASP A 119 10.41 -13.40 9.48
N HIS A 120 10.38 -12.10 9.18
CA HIS A 120 11.58 -11.30 8.95
C HIS A 120 12.18 -10.68 10.23
N ASP A 121 11.37 -10.10 11.11
CA ASP A 121 11.84 -9.47 12.36
C ASP A 121 11.16 -10.10 13.57
N MET A 122 11.98 -10.84 14.33
CA MET A 122 11.67 -11.48 15.60
C MET A 122 10.98 -10.56 16.63
N TYR A 123 11.12 -9.24 16.52
CA TYR A 123 10.40 -8.28 17.35
C TYR A 123 8.89 -8.41 17.23
N PHE A 124 8.38 -8.73 16.04
CA PHE A 124 6.93 -8.81 15.80
C PHE A 124 6.33 -10.12 16.29
N GLU A 125 7.15 -11.15 16.53
CA GLU A 125 6.70 -12.38 17.15
C GLU A 125 6.22 -12.13 18.58
N GLN A 126 5.08 -12.72 18.95
CA GLN A 126 4.57 -12.65 20.31
C GLN A 126 5.42 -13.57 21.20
N ARG A 127 5.94 -13.01 22.29
CA ARG A 127 6.79 -13.74 23.23
C ARG A 127 6.19 -13.72 24.62
N ILE A 128 6.57 -14.70 25.42
CA ILE A 128 6.20 -14.78 26.83
C ILE A 128 7.25 -14.02 27.63
N ASP A 129 6.82 -13.14 28.54
CA ASP A 129 7.73 -12.43 29.45
C ASP A 129 8.29 -13.37 30.54
N ALA A 130 9.30 -12.91 31.29
CA ALA A 130 9.90 -13.70 32.36
C ALA A 130 8.91 -14.07 33.49
N LEU A 131 7.74 -13.43 33.53
CA LEU A 131 6.66 -13.69 34.49
C LEU A 131 5.57 -14.60 33.89
N GLY A 132 5.78 -15.15 32.70
CA GLY A 132 4.85 -16.08 32.06
C GLY A 132 3.68 -15.41 31.33
N ARG A 133 3.66 -14.08 31.16
CA ARG A 133 2.56 -13.38 30.49
C ARG A 133 2.84 -13.16 29.01
N PHE A 134 1.78 -13.12 28.21
CA PHE A 134 1.92 -12.84 26.79
C PHE A 134 2.28 -11.36 26.56
N GLY A 135 3.30 -11.16 25.71
CA GLY A 135 3.60 -9.86 25.13
C GLY A 135 2.52 -9.44 24.12
N LEU A 136 2.69 -8.25 23.55
CA LEU A 136 1.83 -7.77 22.46
C LEU A 136 1.94 -8.68 21.24
N SER A 137 0.79 -9.01 20.64
CA SER A 137 0.73 -9.85 19.46
C SER A 137 1.27 -9.14 18.22
N THR A 138 1.60 -9.93 17.19
CA THR A 138 1.97 -9.44 15.87
C THR A 138 0.85 -8.56 15.28
N LEU A 139 -0.40 -9.00 15.42
CA LEU A 139 -1.57 -8.29 14.91
C LEU A 139 -1.76 -6.94 15.60
N GLN A 140 -1.54 -6.85 16.91
CA GLN A 140 -1.61 -5.59 17.65
C GLN A 140 -0.57 -4.59 17.16
N LYS A 141 0.71 -5.01 17.09
CA LYS A 141 1.81 -4.15 16.64
C LYS A 141 1.58 -3.63 15.21
N ILE A 142 1.24 -4.52 14.29
CA ILE A 142 1.04 -4.15 12.88
C ILE A 142 -0.25 -3.35 12.70
N THR A 143 -1.31 -3.66 13.45
CA THR A 143 -2.53 -2.83 13.44
C THR A 143 -2.24 -1.41 13.90
N ALA A 144 -1.47 -1.22 14.97
CA ALA A 144 -1.08 0.10 15.45
C ALA A 144 -0.38 0.90 14.34
N VAL A 145 0.58 0.28 13.65
CA VAL A 145 1.29 0.89 12.52
C VAL A 145 0.34 1.29 11.39
N PHE A 146 -0.55 0.40 10.95
CA PHE A 146 -1.51 0.74 9.90
C PHE A 146 -2.52 1.79 10.32
N ARG A 147 -2.87 1.90 11.61
CA ARG A 147 -3.71 2.99 12.12
C ARG A 147 -2.99 4.34 12.02
N MET A 148 -1.70 4.39 12.32
CA MET A 148 -0.88 5.60 12.07
C MET A 148 -0.86 5.94 10.59
N LEU A 149 -0.58 4.97 9.73
CA LEU A 149 -0.43 5.19 8.28
C LEU A 149 -1.75 5.54 7.57
N ALA A 150 -2.86 4.90 7.93
CA ALA A 150 -4.13 5.07 7.24
C ALA A 150 -4.89 6.34 7.66
N TYR A 151 -4.68 6.81 8.89
CA TYR A 151 -5.42 7.93 9.47
C TYR A 151 -4.55 9.09 9.96
N GLY A 152 -3.22 8.93 10.00
CA GLY A 152 -2.34 9.94 10.59
C GLY A 152 -2.53 10.09 12.10
N LEU A 153 -2.96 9.03 12.79
CA LEU A 153 -3.17 9.09 14.23
C LEU A 153 -1.83 9.29 14.97
N PRO A 154 -1.79 10.13 16.02
CA PRO A 154 -0.64 10.22 16.89
C PRO A 154 -0.46 8.90 17.67
N ALA A 155 0.77 8.60 18.08
CA ALA A 155 1.12 7.29 18.63
C ALA A 155 0.49 7.00 19.99
N ASP A 156 0.19 8.03 20.77
CA ASP A 156 -0.49 7.97 22.07
C ASP A 156 -1.97 7.58 21.92
N ALA A 157 -2.69 8.15 20.95
CA ALA A 157 -4.11 7.87 20.71
C ALA A 157 -4.42 6.43 20.28
N ILE A 158 -3.40 5.65 19.87
CA ILE A 158 -3.59 4.24 19.48
C ILE A 158 -3.80 3.36 20.72
N ASP A 159 -3.37 3.82 21.89
CA ASP A 159 -3.50 3.09 23.13
C ASP A 159 -4.96 2.84 23.52
N GLU A 160 -5.91 3.67 23.08
CA GLU A 160 -7.33 3.54 23.40
C GLU A 160 -7.93 2.23 22.87
N TYR A 161 -7.63 1.89 21.61
CA TYR A 161 -8.18 0.72 20.93
C TYR A 161 -7.27 -0.50 21.01
N VAL A 162 -5.98 -0.35 20.68
CA VAL A 162 -5.05 -1.50 20.58
C VAL A 162 -4.42 -1.85 21.93
N LYS A 163 -4.52 -0.95 22.93
CA LYS A 163 -3.92 -1.10 24.28
C LYS A 163 -2.39 -1.27 24.24
N ILE A 164 -1.76 -0.57 23.30
CA ILE A 164 -0.29 -0.51 23.10
C ILE A 164 0.24 0.84 23.59
N GLY A 165 1.43 0.88 24.21
CA GLY A 165 2.05 2.13 24.65
C GLY A 165 2.67 2.91 23.50
N GLU A 166 2.65 4.25 23.59
CA GLU A 166 3.18 5.17 22.58
C GLU A 166 4.59 4.80 22.11
N SER A 167 5.53 4.58 23.03
CA SER A 167 6.92 4.21 22.71
C SER A 167 7.01 2.90 21.92
N THR A 168 6.12 1.94 22.23
CA THR A 168 6.07 0.64 21.54
C THR A 168 5.45 0.79 20.15
N THR A 169 4.46 1.67 20.00
CA THR A 169 3.87 2.03 18.71
C THR A 169 4.91 2.68 17.79
N ILE A 170 5.68 3.64 18.29
CA ILE A 170 6.76 4.32 17.55
C ILE A 170 7.84 3.32 17.14
N GLU A 171 8.29 2.46 18.06
CA GLU A 171 9.29 1.44 17.76
C GLU A 171 8.78 0.42 16.72
N SER A 172 7.51 -0.02 16.86
CA SER A 172 6.85 -0.89 15.89
C SER A 172 6.80 -0.24 14.51
N MET A 173 6.50 1.05 14.41
CA MET A 173 6.49 1.82 13.17
C MET A 173 7.86 1.84 12.50
N LYS A 174 8.92 2.16 13.25
CA LYS A 174 10.30 2.18 12.72
C LYS A 174 10.73 0.81 12.20
N ARG A 175 10.54 -0.25 12.99
CA ARG A 175 10.89 -1.62 12.59
C ARG A 175 10.07 -2.11 11.41
N PHE A 176 8.77 -1.76 11.39
CA PHE A 176 7.88 -2.10 10.28
C PHE A 176 8.36 -1.46 8.98
N CYS A 177 8.67 -0.16 8.97
CA CYS A 177 9.16 0.52 7.77
C CYS A 177 10.45 -0.13 7.23
N ARG A 178 11.39 -0.45 8.12
CA ARG A 178 12.62 -1.16 7.75
C ARG A 178 12.31 -2.54 7.15
N ALA A 179 11.52 -3.36 7.84
CA ALA A 179 11.13 -4.69 7.38
C ALA A 179 10.38 -4.64 6.05
N ILE A 180 9.51 -3.66 5.82
CA ILE A 180 8.82 -3.47 4.54
C ILE A 180 9.82 -3.23 3.42
N VAL A 181 10.83 -2.39 3.63
CA VAL A 181 11.84 -2.11 2.60
C VAL A 181 12.73 -3.32 2.36
N GLU A 182 13.14 -4.03 3.39
CA GLU A 182 13.99 -5.22 3.26
C GLU A 182 13.23 -6.38 2.58
N VAL A 183 11.97 -6.62 2.94
CA VAL A 183 11.16 -7.73 2.40
C VAL A 183 10.56 -7.41 1.03
N PHE A 184 10.04 -6.21 0.83
CA PHE A 184 9.27 -5.85 -0.35
C PHE A 184 10.00 -4.87 -1.28
N GLY A 185 11.14 -4.31 -0.86
CA GLY A 185 11.80 -3.23 -1.58
C GLY A 185 12.27 -3.63 -2.97
N GLU A 186 12.87 -4.80 -3.11
CA GLU A 186 13.36 -5.28 -4.42
C GLU A 186 12.22 -5.41 -5.44
N ARG A 187 11.03 -5.85 -5.00
CA ARG A 187 9.90 -6.09 -5.91
C ARG A 187 9.04 -4.85 -6.13
N TYR A 188 8.77 -4.08 -5.08
CA TYR A 188 7.74 -3.04 -5.07
C TYR A 188 8.28 -1.62 -4.90
N LEU A 189 9.48 -1.44 -4.36
CA LEU A 189 10.13 -0.12 -4.21
C LEU A 189 11.32 0.08 -5.16
N ARG A 190 11.53 -0.86 -6.10
CA ARG A 190 12.51 -0.69 -7.17
C ARG A 190 12.05 0.37 -8.16
N SER A 191 13.01 0.94 -8.89
CA SER A 191 12.70 1.77 -10.05
C SER A 191 11.88 0.96 -11.07
N PRO A 192 10.83 1.54 -11.68
CA PRO A 192 10.07 0.85 -12.71
C PRO A 192 10.95 0.56 -13.92
N THR A 193 10.78 -0.63 -14.49
CA THR A 193 11.40 -1.01 -15.76
C THR A 193 10.57 -0.45 -16.92
N PRO A 194 11.14 -0.34 -18.13
CA PRO A 194 10.36 0.02 -19.31
C PRO A 194 9.08 -0.83 -19.49
N ASN A 195 9.14 -2.11 -19.14
CA ASN A 195 7.98 -3.02 -19.16
C ASN A 195 6.92 -2.64 -18.12
N ASP A 196 7.32 -2.21 -16.92
CA ASP A 196 6.36 -1.72 -15.92
C ASP A 196 5.69 -0.44 -16.38
N VAL A 197 6.46 0.47 -17.00
CA VAL A 197 5.95 1.74 -17.54
C VAL A 197 4.94 1.47 -18.65
N ALA A 198 5.31 0.65 -19.65
CA ALA A 198 4.40 0.27 -20.73
C ALA A 198 3.12 -0.39 -20.20
N ARG A 199 3.24 -1.31 -19.24
CA ARG A 199 2.08 -1.95 -18.60
C ARG A 199 1.20 -0.95 -17.88
N LEU A 200 1.77 -0.01 -17.14
CA LEU A 200 1.02 1.01 -16.39
C LEU A 200 0.31 1.99 -17.34
N LEU A 201 0.96 2.40 -18.44
CA LEU A 201 0.35 3.25 -19.46
C LEU A 201 -0.80 2.56 -20.16
N HIS A 202 -0.65 1.28 -20.51
CA HIS A 202 -1.73 0.50 -21.10
C HIS A 202 -2.94 0.39 -20.16
N ILE A 203 -2.70 0.18 -18.85
CA ILE A 203 -3.78 0.20 -17.84
C ILE A 203 -4.41 1.59 -17.72
N GLY A 204 -3.62 2.66 -17.81
CA GLY A 204 -4.09 4.04 -17.81
C GLY A 204 -5.02 4.31 -18.99
N GLU A 205 -4.59 3.95 -20.19
CA GLU A 205 -5.36 4.07 -21.43
C GLU A 205 -6.70 3.32 -21.36
N GLN A 206 -6.70 2.07 -20.91
CA GLN A 206 -7.93 1.29 -20.69
C GLN A 206 -8.92 1.95 -19.71
N ARG A 207 -8.42 2.78 -18.80
CA ARG A 207 -9.21 3.52 -17.80
C ARG A 207 -9.57 4.93 -18.25
N GLY A 208 -9.22 5.33 -19.47
CA GLY A 208 -9.50 6.67 -20.00
C GLY A 208 -8.44 7.73 -19.66
N PHE A 209 -7.24 7.30 -19.26
CA PHE A 209 -6.12 8.16 -18.85
C PHE A 209 -4.87 7.88 -19.72
N PRO A 210 -4.92 8.17 -21.04
CA PRO A 210 -3.81 7.90 -21.94
C PRO A 210 -2.58 8.74 -21.57
N GLY A 211 -1.38 8.13 -21.60
CA GLY A 211 -0.13 8.80 -21.24
C GLY A 211 0.13 8.99 -19.74
N MET A 212 -0.82 8.62 -18.86
CA MET A 212 -0.66 8.84 -17.42
C MET A 212 0.10 7.71 -16.72
N LEU A 213 1.23 8.06 -16.09
CA LEU A 213 2.01 7.16 -15.25
C LEU A 213 1.77 7.46 -13.76
N GLY A 214 0.66 6.93 -13.21
CA GLY A 214 0.27 7.12 -11.81
C GLY A 214 -0.53 8.41 -11.53
N SER A 215 -0.75 8.73 -10.25
CA SER A 215 -1.55 9.90 -9.81
C SER A 215 -0.73 11.19 -9.67
N LEU A 216 0.48 11.24 -10.21
CA LEU A 216 1.37 12.41 -10.07
C LEU A 216 0.99 13.57 -10.99
N ASP A 217 0.08 13.34 -11.95
CA ASP A 217 -0.33 14.36 -12.92
C ASP A 217 -1.85 14.60 -12.92
N CYS A 218 -2.46 14.69 -11.73
CA CYS A 218 -3.87 15.10 -11.61
C CYS A 218 -4.05 16.63 -11.65
N MET A 219 -3.03 17.41 -12.00
CA MET A 219 -3.13 18.88 -11.95
C MET A 219 -3.71 19.51 -13.22
N HIS A 220 -3.77 18.83 -14.37
CA HIS A 220 -4.23 19.44 -15.61
C HIS A 220 -4.97 18.48 -16.56
N TRP A 221 -6.16 18.02 -16.15
CA TRP A 221 -7.11 17.46 -17.11
C TRP A 221 -8.05 18.58 -17.60
N LYS A 222 -8.30 18.63 -18.91
CA LYS A 222 -9.35 19.46 -19.54
C LYS A 222 -10.52 18.57 -19.94
#